data_AF-A0A8K0XMG8-F1
#
_entry.id   AF-A0A8K0XMG8-F1
#
_cell.length_a   1.000
_cell.length_b   1.000
_cell.length_c   1.000
_cell.angle_alpha   90.00
_cell.angle_beta   90.00
_cell.angle_gamma   90.00
#
_symmetry.space_group_name_H-M   'P 1'
#
loop_
_entity.id
_entity.type
_entity.pdbx_description
1 polymer ?
#
loop_
_entity_poly.entity_id
_entity_poly.type
_entity_poly.pdbx_seq_one_letter_code
_entity_poly.pdbx_strand_id
1 'polypeptide(L)'
;MMAYVPPSRRMANASAHGGSTLAGQGVKLAPAPTVRFYSTNDMQEHLGHKTHTLIPDTATPTDLRAIILFKDQHPDWSASHKIFCKSNLDLLRGPQLEEKSIPVFMELPFEKKFEFNGYWKVKHVRWVQPNSPELVGYLNKKFNPPTTPSRAGRRSAGKVVARTEEAWKKALEREWAIVTLEKDASRLLEGPPF
;
A
#
# COMPACT_ATOMS: atom_id res chain seq x y z
N MET A 1 -41.03 -16.35 6.23
CA MET A 1 -39.59 -16.08 6.01
C MET A 1 -39.26 -16.45 4.58
N MET A 2 -39.08 -15.46 3.70
CA MET A 2 -38.77 -15.71 2.28
C MET A 2 -37.27 -15.90 2.10
N ALA A 3 -36.89 -17.03 1.49
CA ALA A 3 -35.51 -17.36 1.13
C ALA A 3 -35.16 -16.71 -0.22
N TYR A 4 -34.10 -15.92 -0.24
CA TYR A 4 -33.55 -15.29 -1.44
C TYR A 4 -32.65 -16.28 -2.20
N VAL A 5 -32.93 -16.47 -3.49
CA VAL A 5 -32.19 -17.33 -4.42
C VAL A 5 -31.49 -16.43 -5.46
N PRO A 6 -30.16 -16.51 -5.65
CA PRO A 6 -29.48 -15.67 -6.63
C PRO A 6 -29.67 -16.17 -8.06
N PRO A 7 -29.84 -15.26 -9.05
CA PRO A 7 -30.00 -15.64 -10.44
C PRO A 7 -28.66 -16.10 -11.05
N SER A 8 -28.62 -17.37 -11.45
CA SER A 8 -27.67 -17.88 -12.45
C SER A 8 -28.03 -17.29 -13.81
N ARG A 9 -27.08 -16.66 -14.52
CA ARG A 9 -27.23 -16.38 -15.95
C ARG A 9 -26.23 -17.20 -16.75
N ARG A 10 -26.73 -18.30 -17.31
CA ARG A 10 -26.10 -19.05 -18.40
C ARG A 10 -26.29 -18.31 -19.72
N MET A 11 -25.19 -18.25 -20.47
CA MET A 11 -25.04 -18.45 -21.92
C MET A 11 -25.77 -17.50 -22.90
N ALA A 12 -25.00 -16.89 -23.80
CA ALA A 12 -25.20 -17.04 -25.24
C ALA A 12 -23.92 -16.66 -26.01
N ASN A 13 -23.31 -17.66 -26.64
CA ASN A 13 -22.50 -17.48 -27.84
C ASN A 13 -23.40 -16.95 -28.96
N ALA A 14 -22.92 -15.96 -29.71
CA ALA A 14 -23.41 -15.70 -31.06
C ALA A 14 -22.21 -15.21 -31.90
N SER A 15 -21.82 -16.04 -32.85
CA SER A 15 -20.88 -15.68 -33.92
C SER A 15 -21.63 -15.03 -35.09
N ALA A 16 -20.95 -14.04 -35.68
CA ALA A 16 -20.83 -13.78 -37.11
C ALA A 16 -21.88 -12.94 -37.88
N HIS A 17 -21.31 -11.93 -38.56
CA HIS A 17 -21.63 -11.33 -39.87
C HIS A 17 -22.50 -10.06 -39.93
N GLY A 18 -21.90 -9.00 -40.49
CA GLY A 18 -22.56 -7.76 -40.86
C GLY A 18 -21.55 -6.62 -41.00
N GLY A 19 -20.88 -6.52 -42.15
CA GLY A 19 -20.09 -5.35 -42.49
C GLY A 19 -21.00 -4.13 -42.72
N SER A 20 -20.60 -2.97 -42.20
CA SER A 20 -21.01 -1.68 -42.75
C SER A 20 -19.99 -0.62 -42.40
N THR A 21 -19.44 -0.04 -43.45
CA THR A 21 -18.40 0.98 -43.48
C THR A 21 -19.00 2.32 -43.10
N LEU A 22 -18.59 2.91 -41.98
CA LEU A 22 -18.67 4.35 -41.76
C LEU A 22 -17.36 4.82 -41.13
N ALA A 23 -16.63 5.63 -41.89
CA ALA A 23 -15.44 6.34 -41.48
C ALA A 23 -15.78 7.32 -40.35
N GLY A 24 -15.59 6.87 -39.12
CA GLY A 24 -15.57 7.72 -37.93
C GLY A 24 -14.12 7.94 -37.52
N GLN A 25 -13.74 9.21 -37.37
CA GLN A 25 -12.44 9.65 -36.86
C GLN A 25 -11.98 8.77 -35.70
N GLY A 26 -10.91 8.02 -35.94
CA GLY A 26 -10.26 7.21 -34.91
C GLY A 26 -9.67 8.13 -33.86
N VAL A 27 -10.43 8.40 -32.80
CA VAL A 27 -9.84 8.78 -31.52
C VAL A 27 -8.95 7.59 -31.16
N LYS A 28 -7.64 7.73 -31.40
CA LYS A 28 -6.64 6.77 -30.97
C LYS A 28 -6.71 6.77 -29.45
N LEU A 29 -7.54 5.88 -28.88
CA LEU A 29 -7.54 5.61 -27.46
C LEU A 29 -6.08 5.37 -27.09
N ALA A 30 -5.54 6.25 -26.25
CA ALA A 30 -4.22 6.05 -25.70
C ALA A 30 -4.18 4.62 -25.14
N PRO A 31 -3.13 3.84 -25.41
CA PRO A 31 -3.01 2.51 -24.83
C PRO A 31 -3.21 2.65 -23.32
N ALA A 32 -4.08 1.81 -22.76
CA ALA A 32 -4.31 1.79 -21.33
C ALA A 32 -2.93 1.74 -20.64
N PRO A 33 -2.72 2.52 -19.56
CA PRO A 33 -1.43 2.53 -18.89
C PRO A 33 -1.08 1.10 -18.51
N THR A 34 0.01 0.58 -19.09
CA THR A 34 0.47 -0.77 -18.79
C THR A 34 0.86 -0.80 -17.33
N VAL A 35 0.13 -1.59 -16.53
CA VAL A 35 0.46 -1.77 -15.11
C VAL A 35 1.86 -2.36 -15.03
N ARG A 36 2.79 -1.61 -14.43
CA ARG A 36 4.18 -2.03 -14.24
C ARG A 36 4.35 -2.58 -12.83
N PHE A 37 4.97 -3.74 -12.74
CA PHE A 37 5.32 -4.38 -11.49
C PHE A 37 6.83 -4.32 -11.28
N TYR A 38 7.22 -4.12 -10.03
CA TYR A 38 8.61 -3.98 -9.60
C TYR A 38 9.01 -5.17 -8.74
N SER A 39 10.10 -5.84 -9.09
CA SER A 39 10.69 -6.85 -8.23
C SER A 39 11.32 -6.22 -6.99
N THR A 40 11.67 -7.03 -5.98
CA THR A 40 12.45 -6.53 -4.83
C THR A 40 13.81 -5.97 -5.26
N ASN A 41 14.40 -6.51 -6.34
CA ASN A 41 15.67 -6.00 -6.86
C ASN A 41 15.47 -4.65 -7.54
N ASP A 42 14.40 -4.47 -8.32
CA ASP A 42 14.08 -3.19 -8.97
C ASP A 42 13.89 -2.10 -7.90
N MET A 43 13.18 -2.42 -6.81
CA MET A 43 13.01 -1.50 -5.68
C MET A 43 14.36 -1.15 -5.02
N GLN A 44 15.24 -2.14 -4.82
CA GLN A 44 16.57 -1.91 -4.26
C GLN A 44 17.46 -1.07 -5.18
N GLU A 45 17.43 -1.32 -6.48
CA GLU A 45 18.21 -0.60 -7.49
C GLU A 45 17.76 0.86 -7.59
N HIS A 46 16.45 1.08 -7.70
CA HIS A 46 15.92 2.42 -7.89
C HIS A 46 15.87 3.23 -6.60
N LEU A 47 15.51 2.62 -5.46
CA LEU A 47 15.29 3.34 -4.21
C LEU A 47 16.41 3.18 -3.18
N GLY A 48 17.40 2.33 -3.42
CA GLY A 48 18.51 2.07 -2.48
C GLY A 48 18.12 1.29 -1.22
N HIS A 49 16.83 0.97 -1.03
CA HIS A 49 16.30 0.36 0.18
C HIS A 49 15.15 -0.62 -0.12
N LYS A 50 15.23 -1.84 0.44
CA LYS A 50 14.21 -2.90 0.24
C LYS A 50 13.35 -3.25 1.46
N THR A 51 13.64 -2.69 2.63
CA THR A 51 13.08 -3.19 3.92
C THR A 51 12.29 -2.18 4.73
N HIS A 52 12.25 -0.91 4.33
CA HIS A 52 11.67 0.16 5.13
C HIS A 52 10.39 0.69 4.50
N THR A 53 9.41 1.08 5.32
CA THR A 53 8.19 1.72 4.84
C THR A 53 8.48 3.15 4.37
N LEU A 54 9.28 3.90 5.11
CA LEU A 54 9.70 5.26 4.77
C LEU A 54 11.09 5.18 4.16
N ILE A 55 11.25 5.57 2.90
CA ILE A 55 12.51 5.48 2.19
C ILE A 55 13.18 6.87 2.13
N PRO A 56 14.36 7.04 2.73
CA PRO A 56 15.11 8.29 2.62
C PRO A 56 15.64 8.48 1.20
N ASP A 57 15.87 9.73 0.82
CA ASP A 57 16.61 10.05 -0.39
C ASP A 57 18.10 9.73 -0.21
N THR A 58 18.72 9.17 -1.24
CA THR A 58 20.13 8.74 -1.19
C THR A 58 21.09 9.92 -1.26
N ALA A 59 20.71 11.02 -1.92
CA ALA A 59 21.51 12.24 -2.02
C ALA A 59 21.23 13.17 -0.83
N THR A 60 19.98 13.20 -0.34
CA THR A 60 19.56 13.99 0.83
C THR A 60 18.89 13.11 1.88
N PRO A 61 19.64 12.43 2.77
CA PRO A 61 19.08 11.44 3.70
C PRO A 61 18.04 11.95 4.70
N THR A 62 17.85 13.26 4.81
CA THR A 62 16.80 13.91 5.61
C THR A 62 15.45 13.94 4.91
N ASP A 63 15.42 13.68 3.61
CA ASP A 63 14.25 13.81 2.77
C ASP A 63 13.58 12.48 2.51
N LEU A 64 12.24 12.46 2.56
CA LEU A 64 11.46 11.31 2.17
C LEU A 64 11.40 11.20 0.64
N ARG A 65 11.91 10.09 0.09
CA ARG A 65 11.94 9.79 -1.34
C ARG A 65 10.74 8.99 -1.80
N ALA A 66 10.36 7.96 -1.04
CA ALA A 66 9.27 7.06 -1.38
C ALA A 66 8.66 6.41 -0.14
N ILE A 67 7.47 5.84 -0.30
CA ILE A 67 6.82 5.00 0.71
C ILE A 67 6.56 3.61 0.12
N ILE A 68 6.91 2.56 0.88
CA ILE A 68 6.62 1.17 0.53
C ILE A 68 5.62 0.59 1.54
N LEU A 69 4.47 0.15 1.05
CA LEU A 69 3.43 -0.51 1.82
C LEU A 69 3.60 -2.02 1.71
N PHE A 70 4.16 -2.61 2.76
CA PHE A 70 4.29 -4.06 2.84
C PHE A 70 2.94 -4.70 3.18
N LYS A 71 2.74 -5.90 2.63
CA LYS A 71 1.52 -6.66 2.81
C LYS A 71 1.29 -6.92 4.30
N ASP A 72 0.04 -6.71 4.74
CA ASP A 72 -0.41 -6.95 6.11
C ASP A 72 0.34 -6.15 7.21
N GLN A 73 1.22 -5.20 6.86
CA GLN A 73 1.98 -4.39 7.82
C GLN A 73 1.30 -3.06 8.21
N HIS A 74 0.25 -2.68 7.49
CA HIS A 74 -0.47 -1.39 7.61
C HIS A 74 -1.98 -1.63 7.65
N PRO A 75 -2.53 -2.10 8.80
CA PRO A 75 -3.90 -2.61 8.87
C PRO A 75 -4.99 -1.52 8.72
N ASP A 76 -4.60 -0.24 8.78
CA ASP A 76 -5.49 0.92 8.59
C ASP A 76 -5.40 1.55 7.20
N TRP A 77 -4.58 0.98 6.31
CA TRP A 77 -4.34 1.52 4.97
C TRP A 77 -5.63 1.60 4.15
N SER A 78 -6.33 0.48 3.96
CA SER A 78 -7.49 0.42 3.06
C SER A 78 -8.68 1.26 3.51
N ALA A 79 -8.80 1.53 4.81
CA ALA A 79 -9.92 2.28 5.38
C ALA A 79 -9.63 3.78 5.50
N SER A 80 -8.38 4.15 5.78
CA SER A 80 -8.06 5.52 6.19
C SER A 80 -6.71 6.05 5.69
N HIS A 81 -6.02 5.30 4.83
CA HIS A 81 -4.71 5.65 4.27
C HIS A 81 -3.67 5.96 5.35
N LYS A 82 -3.77 5.24 6.48
CA LYS A 82 -2.85 5.39 7.61
C LYS A 82 -1.75 4.35 7.55
N ILE A 83 -0.52 4.81 7.72
CA ILE A 83 0.65 3.96 7.93
C ILE A 83 1.11 4.08 9.38
N PHE A 84 1.42 2.93 9.98
CA PHE A 84 1.97 2.84 11.34
C PHE A 84 3.42 2.35 11.27
N CYS A 85 4.36 3.22 11.65
CA CYS A 85 5.79 3.03 11.42
C CYS A 85 6.65 3.42 12.64
N LYS A 86 7.87 2.86 12.69
CA LYS A 86 8.82 3.00 13.82
C LYS A 86 10.25 3.37 13.41
N SER A 87 10.51 3.45 12.11
CA SER A 87 11.85 3.60 11.55
C SER A 87 11.86 4.78 10.60
N ASN A 88 12.99 5.49 10.54
CA ASN A 88 13.18 6.70 9.74
C ASN A 88 12.16 7.78 10.10
N LEU A 89 11.88 7.91 11.40
CA LEU A 89 10.91 8.86 11.92
C LEU A 89 11.36 10.32 11.72
N ASP A 90 12.67 10.57 11.67
CA ASP A 90 13.22 11.90 11.42
C ASP A 90 12.79 12.47 10.06
N LEU A 91 12.53 11.60 9.07
CA LEU A 91 11.98 12.00 7.77
C LEU A 91 10.59 12.65 7.87
N LEU A 92 9.88 12.39 8.97
CA LEU A 92 8.55 12.93 9.21
C LEU A 92 8.56 14.26 9.98
N ARG A 93 9.73 14.71 10.43
CA ARG A 93 9.89 15.95 11.21
C ARG A 93 10.26 17.16 10.33
N GLY A 94 10.54 16.94 9.05
CA GLY A 94 10.94 17.99 8.12
C GLY A 94 9.78 18.90 7.69
N PRO A 95 9.99 20.22 7.55
CA PRO A 95 8.93 21.18 7.19
C PRO A 95 8.39 20.98 5.77
N GLN A 96 9.15 20.34 4.89
CA GLN A 96 8.74 20.13 3.50
C GLN A 96 7.74 18.98 3.30
N LEU A 97 7.40 18.25 4.36
CA LEU A 97 6.66 16.99 4.24
C LEU A 97 5.21 17.17 3.75
N GLU A 98 4.55 18.26 4.13
CA GLU A 98 3.12 18.49 3.82
C GLU A 98 2.89 18.83 2.34
N GLU A 99 3.83 19.55 1.72
CA GLU A 99 3.71 19.94 0.32
C GLU A 99 4.29 18.90 -0.65
N LYS A 100 5.20 18.05 -0.15
CA LYS A 100 5.93 17.08 -0.96
C LYS A 100 5.03 15.94 -1.41
N SER A 101 4.96 15.78 -2.73
CA SER A 101 4.29 14.67 -3.39
C SER A 101 5.22 13.46 -3.46
N ILE A 102 4.84 12.37 -2.78
CA ILE A 102 5.68 11.20 -2.52
C ILE A 102 5.13 9.99 -3.27
N PRO A 103 5.95 9.29 -4.07
CA PRO A 103 5.52 8.05 -4.72
C PRO A 103 5.30 6.95 -3.69
N VAL A 104 4.15 6.26 -3.79
CA VAL A 104 3.80 5.12 -2.94
C VAL A 104 3.80 3.84 -3.75
N PHE A 105 4.44 2.80 -3.23
CA PHE A 105 4.45 1.46 -3.82
C PHE A 105 3.80 0.46 -2.87
N MET A 106 3.02 -0.49 -3.40
CA MET A 106 2.30 -1.48 -2.60
C MET A 106 2.75 -2.89 -2.96
N GLU A 107 3.08 -3.69 -1.94
CA GLU A 107 3.39 -5.11 -2.11
C GLU A 107 2.13 -5.91 -2.48
N LEU A 108 2.24 -6.74 -3.52
CA LEU A 108 1.13 -7.53 -4.01
C LEU A 108 0.84 -8.75 -3.10
N PRO A 109 -0.43 -9.19 -3.01
CA PRO A 109 -0.81 -10.27 -2.10
C PRO A 109 -0.25 -11.65 -2.46
N PHE A 110 0.13 -11.89 -3.71
CA PHE A 110 0.48 -13.23 -4.22
C PHE A 110 1.94 -13.37 -4.66
N GLU A 111 2.67 -12.25 -4.79
CA GLU A 111 4.06 -12.23 -5.27
C GLU A 111 4.84 -11.17 -4.49
N LYS A 112 6.15 -11.39 -4.29
CA LYS A 112 7.07 -10.38 -3.73
C LYS A 112 7.42 -9.31 -4.76
N LYS A 113 6.38 -8.70 -5.32
CA LYS A 113 6.43 -7.63 -6.29
C LYS A 113 5.64 -6.44 -5.75
N PHE A 114 5.97 -5.28 -6.29
CA PHE A 114 5.38 -4.02 -5.90
C PHE A 114 4.71 -3.37 -7.09
N GLU A 115 3.58 -2.72 -6.84
CA GLU A 115 2.87 -1.89 -7.82
C GLU A 115 2.96 -0.43 -7.39
N PHE A 116 3.12 0.45 -8.36
CA PHE A 116 3.02 1.88 -8.11
C PHE A 116 1.57 2.28 -7.83
N ASN A 117 1.30 2.80 -6.64
CA ASN A 117 -0.04 3.19 -6.16
C ASN A 117 -0.29 4.71 -6.28
N GLY A 118 0.49 5.40 -7.12
CA GLY A 118 0.39 6.84 -7.34
C GLY A 118 1.21 7.69 -6.38
N TYR A 119 1.07 9.00 -6.55
CA TYR A 119 1.65 10.01 -5.66
C TYR A 119 0.69 10.40 -4.54
N TRP A 120 1.26 10.62 -3.35
CA TRP A 120 0.54 10.93 -2.12
C TRP A 120 1.24 12.03 -1.34
N LYS A 121 0.48 12.80 -0.58
CA LYS A 121 0.99 13.81 0.34
C LYS A 121 0.76 13.38 1.77
N VAL A 122 1.65 13.80 2.66
CA VAL A 122 1.42 13.62 4.10
C VAL A 122 0.44 14.67 4.57
N LYS A 123 -0.74 14.23 4.98
CA LYS A 123 -1.77 15.11 5.52
C LYS A 123 -1.53 15.42 6.99
N HIS A 124 -1.11 14.41 7.74
CA HIS A 124 -0.96 14.53 9.18
C HIS A 124 -0.02 13.45 9.73
N VAL A 125 0.84 13.85 10.67
CA VAL A 125 1.70 12.95 11.44
C VAL A 125 1.30 13.03 12.91
N ARG A 126 0.92 11.90 13.49
CA ARG A 126 0.66 11.75 14.93
C ARG A 126 1.72 10.88 15.58
N TRP A 127 2.40 11.45 16.57
CA TRP A 127 3.39 10.74 17.39
C TRP A 127 2.67 9.96 18.49
N VAL A 128 3.01 8.68 18.62
CA VAL A 128 2.45 7.80 19.64
C VAL A 128 3.49 7.62 20.74
N GLN A 129 3.11 7.96 21.97
CA GLN A 129 4.02 7.90 23.10
C GLN A 129 4.42 6.43 23.41
N PRO A 130 5.70 6.19 23.74
CA PRO A 130 6.16 4.91 24.26
C PRO A 130 5.32 4.44 25.45
N ASN A 131 5.10 3.13 25.57
CA ASN A 131 4.32 2.49 26.64
C ASN A 131 2.87 2.99 26.83
N SER A 132 2.32 3.77 25.88
CA SER A 132 0.94 4.23 25.98
C SER A 132 -0.08 3.12 25.68
N PRO A 133 -1.30 3.17 26.26
CA PRO A 133 -2.39 2.25 25.92
C PRO A 133 -2.74 2.28 24.43
N GLU A 134 -2.62 3.46 23.81
CA GLU A 134 -2.80 3.64 22.37
C GLU A 134 -1.79 2.81 21.57
N LEU A 135 -0.50 2.88 21.93
CA LEU A 135 0.55 2.11 21.28
C LEU A 135 0.28 0.61 21.37
N VAL A 136 -0.14 0.13 22.54
CA VAL A 136 -0.51 -1.28 22.75
C VAL A 136 -1.65 -1.70 21.80
N GLY A 137 -2.66 -0.84 21.62
CA GLY A 137 -3.77 -1.08 20.68
C GLY A 137 -3.28 -1.26 19.23
N TYR A 138 -2.43 -0.36 18.75
CA TYR A 138 -1.88 -0.43 17.39
C TYR A 138 -0.96 -1.63 17.18
N LEU A 139 -0.10 -1.94 18.15
CA LEU A 139 0.79 -3.09 18.07
C LEU A 139 0.01 -4.41 18.09
N ASN A 140 -1.05 -4.51 18.90
CA ASN A 140 -1.95 -5.67 18.88
C ASN A 140 -2.61 -5.85 17.52
N LYS A 141 -3.16 -4.77 16.95
CA LYS A 141 -3.76 -4.83 15.60
C LYS A 141 -2.76 -5.27 14.53
N LYS A 142 -1.49 -4.84 14.64
CA LYS A 142 -0.43 -5.15 13.68
C LYS A 142 0.13 -6.56 13.82
N PHE A 143 0.32 -7.06 15.05
CA PHE A 143 1.02 -8.31 15.30
C PHE A 143 0.10 -9.48 15.67
N ASN A 144 -1.14 -9.19 16.05
CA ASN A 144 -2.20 -10.17 16.30
C ASN A 144 -3.40 -9.87 15.39
N PRO A 145 -3.23 -9.89 14.04
CA PRO A 145 -4.35 -9.65 13.15
C PRO A 145 -5.43 -10.72 13.38
N PRO A 146 -6.72 -10.35 13.40
CA PRO A 146 -7.79 -11.33 13.56
C PRO A 146 -7.68 -12.38 12.45
N THR A 147 -7.76 -13.65 12.82
CA THR A 147 -7.81 -14.79 11.89
C THR A 147 -9.11 -14.72 11.11
N THR A 148 -9.14 -13.93 10.03
CA THR A 148 -10.24 -13.98 9.07
C THR A 148 -10.23 -15.37 8.41
N PRO A 149 -11.30 -16.17 8.50
CA PRO A 149 -11.39 -17.39 7.71
C PRO A 149 -11.40 -17.00 6.23
N SER A 150 -10.36 -17.36 5.48
CA SER A 150 -10.33 -17.08 4.05
C SER A 150 -11.45 -17.86 3.37
N ARG A 151 -12.44 -17.16 2.82
CA ARG A 151 -13.56 -17.71 2.04
C ARG A 151 -13.11 -18.46 0.77
N ALA A 152 -11.83 -18.36 0.41
CA ALA A 152 -11.17 -19.18 -0.59
C ALA A 152 -10.21 -20.13 0.12
N GLY A 153 -10.51 -21.42 0.08
CA GLY A 153 -9.57 -22.46 0.52
C GLY A 153 -8.23 -22.30 -0.20
N ARG A 154 -7.14 -22.47 0.55
CA ARG A 154 -5.72 -22.22 0.18
C ARG A 154 -5.27 -20.77 0.37
N ARG A 155 -5.03 -20.40 1.62
CA ARG A 155 -3.70 -19.88 1.98
C ARG A 155 -3.14 -20.78 3.07
N SER A 156 -1.89 -21.20 2.94
CA SER A 156 -1.10 -21.58 4.11
C SER A 156 -1.21 -20.42 5.07
N ALA A 157 -1.87 -20.64 6.21
CA ALA A 157 -1.76 -19.75 7.35
C ALA A 157 -0.27 -19.71 7.68
N GLY A 158 0.45 -18.73 7.12
CA GLY A 158 1.81 -18.45 7.54
C GLY A 158 1.76 -18.32 9.04
N LYS A 159 2.49 -19.19 9.74
CA LYS A 159 2.48 -19.26 11.20
C LYS A 159 2.67 -17.84 11.72
N VAL A 160 1.62 -17.23 12.26
CA VAL A 160 1.75 -15.95 12.96
C VAL A 160 2.54 -16.30 14.21
N VAL A 161 3.86 -16.12 14.14
CA VAL A 161 4.73 -16.40 15.26
C VAL A 161 4.42 -15.33 16.30
N ALA A 162 3.83 -15.75 17.41
CA ALA A 162 3.61 -14.89 18.55
C ALA A 162 4.92 -14.22 18.91
N ARG A 163 4.87 -12.90 19.07
CA ARG A 163 6.05 -12.10 19.40
C ARG A 163 6.53 -12.49 20.80
N THR A 164 7.85 -12.61 20.99
CA THR A 164 8.42 -12.82 22.32
C THR A 164 8.18 -11.60 23.21
N GLU A 165 8.18 -11.81 24.52
CA GLU A 165 8.02 -10.73 25.51
C GLU A 165 9.09 -9.64 25.33
N GLU A 166 10.35 -10.03 25.09
CA GLU A 166 11.44 -9.09 24.81
C GLU A 166 11.17 -8.23 23.57
N ALA A 167 10.64 -8.83 22.51
CA ALA A 167 10.33 -8.12 21.28
C ALA A 167 9.09 -7.23 21.41
N TRP A 168 8.19 -7.52 22.35
CA TRP A 168 7.10 -6.64 22.76
C TRP A 168 7.63 -5.45 23.54
N LYS A 169 8.43 -5.69 24.59
CA LYS A 169 9.05 -4.66 25.41
C LYS A 169 9.87 -3.68 24.56
N LYS A 170 10.74 -4.20 23.68
CA LYS A 170 11.53 -3.39 22.72
C LYS A 170 10.66 -2.59 21.74
N ALA A 171 9.45 -3.04 21.44
CA ALA A 171 8.54 -2.29 20.56
C ALA A 171 7.81 -1.17 21.31
N LEU A 172 7.44 -1.41 22.58
CA LEU A 172 6.75 -0.45 23.44
C LEU A 172 7.66 0.68 23.93
N GLU A 173 8.95 0.42 24.11
CA GLU A 173 9.96 1.41 24.50
C GLU A 173 10.31 2.41 23.39
N ARG A 174 9.93 2.13 22.15
CA ARG A 174 10.25 2.98 21.00
C ARG A 174 9.16 3.99 20.72
N GLU A 175 9.57 5.11 20.13
CA GLU A 175 8.64 6.05 19.50
C GLU A 175 8.05 5.44 18.23
N TRP A 176 6.78 5.75 17.96
CA TRP A 176 6.08 5.36 16.75
C TRP A 176 5.33 6.56 16.17
N ALA A 177 5.09 6.52 14.87
CA ALA A 177 4.27 7.51 14.18
C ALA A 177 3.13 6.84 13.40
N ILE A 178 1.98 7.52 13.43
CA ILE A 178 0.85 7.26 12.56
C ILE A 178 0.81 8.39 11.54
N VAL A 179 1.04 8.05 10.28
CA VAL A 179 1.03 9.01 9.19
C VAL A 179 -0.23 8.79 8.37
N THR A 180 -1.03 9.84 8.23
CA THR A 180 -2.22 9.86 7.36
C THR A 180 -1.81 10.44 6.02
N LEU A 181 -2.05 9.70 4.94
CA LEU A 181 -1.76 10.14 3.59
C LEU A 181 -3.05 10.56 2.87
N GLU A 182 -2.90 11.47 1.93
CA GLU A 182 -3.95 11.80 0.95
C GLU A 182 -3.39 11.73 -0.46
N LYS A 183 -4.22 11.27 -1.41
CA LYS A 183 -3.78 11.07 -2.78
C LYS A 183 -3.57 12.43 -3.46
N ASP A 184 -2.47 12.60 -4.17
CA ASP A 184 -2.19 13.84 -4.86
C ASP A 184 -2.97 13.92 -6.18
N ALA A 185 -4.05 14.69 -6.17
CA ALA A 185 -4.92 14.87 -7.32
C ALA A 185 -4.20 15.49 -8.53
N SER A 186 -3.14 16.28 -8.29
CA SER A 186 -2.40 16.97 -9.36
C SER A 186 -1.54 16.02 -10.20
N ARG A 187 -1.21 14.82 -9.67
CA ARG A 187 -0.30 13.85 -10.29
C ARG A 187 -0.97 12.50 -10.55
N LEU A 188 -2.29 12.47 -10.72
CA LEU A 188 -3.06 11.22 -10.90
C LEU A 188 -2.70 10.44 -12.17
N LEU A 189 -2.27 11.16 -13.21
CA LEU A 189 -1.90 10.58 -14.51
C LEU A 189 -0.39 10.35 -14.64
N GLU A 190 0.38 10.75 -13.63
CA GLU A 190 1.82 10.60 -13.67
C GLU A 190 2.24 9.17 -13.37
N GLY A 191 3.20 8.71 -14.16
CA GLY A 191 3.82 7.42 -13.96
C GLY A 191 4.76 7.39 -12.74
N PRO A 192 5.26 6.20 -12.42
CA PRO A 192 6.31 6.04 -11.44
C PRO A 192 7.54 6.88 -11.82
N PRO A 193 8.33 7.36 -10.85
CA PRO A 193 9.47 8.25 -11.11
C PRO A 193 10.67 7.56 -11.79
N PHE A 194 10.56 6.26 -12.12
CA PHE A 194 11.56 5.43 -12.80
C PHE A 194 10.92 4.20 -13.49
#